data_AF-A0A395HQY1-F1
#
_entry.id   AF-A0A395HQY1-F1
#
_cell.length_a   1.000
_cell.length_b   1.000
_cell.length_c   1.000
_cell.angle_alpha   90.00
_cell.angle_beta   90.00
_cell.angle_gamma   90.00
#
_symmetry.space_group_name_H-M   'P 1'
#
loop_
_entity.id
_entity.type
_entity.pdbx_description
1 polymer ?
#
loop_
_entity_poly.entity_id
_entity_poly.type
_entity_poly.pdbx_seq_one_letter_code
_entity_poly.pdbx_strand_id
1 'polypeptide(L)'
;MINKSLFTHFVNRPFWFLDGKRAETDKDGDPFFSERLQYLYQRYYKSSPVNAVWWRMVTLALANLKDDCEPKCPHDRPPYDFGEENRDRQAKIAEHLADQLLADSLFQLLLKNLDSAEEKTQRRNRLATEFKLGANYLTAHEVTLGGMVKLHQLPELEQFDPSTGIMFSAWVHSVERKDSQIVPKPHGRVILVLQPGVYRYDLPNKFVPYYQHNNLVEPPDDLDSHLVCKAEVVVEAVKASLSDANQPDPNDRDIRSKFDD
;
A
#
# COMPACT_ATOMS: atom_id res chain seq x y z
N MET A 1 -5.89 -12.90 2.36
CA MET A 1 -4.55 -13.49 2.15
C MET A 1 -3.85 -12.90 0.93
N ILE A 2 -4.52 -12.78 -0.22
CA ILE A 2 -3.97 -12.11 -1.42
C ILE A 2 -3.51 -10.68 -1.12
N ASN A 3 -4.38 -9.82 -0.59
CA ASN A 3 -4.02 -8.44 -0.20
C ASN A 3 -2.81 -8.42 0.75
N LYS A 4 -2.83 -9.24 1.81
CA LYS A 4 -1.68 -9.36 2.73
C LYS A 4 -0.38 -9.69 1.98
N SER A 5 -0.41 -10.62 1.02
CA SER A 5 0.76 -10.96 0.20
C SER A 5 1.23 -9.77 -0.63
N LEU A 6 0.32 -9.11 -1.36
CA LEU A 6 0.64 -7.92 -2.16
C LEU A 6 1.29 -6.80 -1.33
N PHE A 7 0.71 -6.45 -0.18
CA PHE A 7 1.28 -5.43 0.70
C PHE A 7 2.64 -5.85 1.28
N THR A 8 2.77 -7.11 1.69
CA THR A 8 4.01 -7.63 2.29
C THR A 8 5.17 -7.63 1.29
N HIS A 9 4.91 -8.03 0.05
CA HIS A 9 5.95 -8.22 -0.95
C HIS A 9 6.22 -6.97 -1.79
N PHE A 10 5.20 -6.17 -2.10
CA PHE A 10 5.35 -5.05 -3.04
C PHE A 10 5.40 -3.68 -2.36
N VAL A 11 4.62 -3.46 -1.29
CA VAL A 11 4.56 -2.15 -0.60
C VAL A 11 5.64 -2.04 0.48
N ASN A 12 5.76 -3.06 1.34
CA ASN A 12 6.70 -3.02 2.47
C ASN A 12 8.18 -3.18 2.05
N ARG A 13 8.42 -3.62 0.81
CA ARG A 13 9.76 -3.92 0.26
C ARG A 13 9.94 -3.30 -1.13
N PRO A 14 9.80 -1.98 -1.32
CA PRO A 14 9.73 -1.33 -2.64
C PRO A 14 10.82 -1.74 -3.66
N PHE A 15 12.01 -2.12 -3.20
CA PHE A 15 13.16 -2.48 -4.05
C PHE A 15 13.23 -3.96 -4.46
N TRP A 16 12.18 -4.74 -4.18
CA TRP A 16 12.12 -6.20 -4.26
C TRP A 16 12.51 -6.83 -5.63
N PHE A 17 12.49 -6.07 -6.72
CA PHE A 17 12.77 -6.56 -8.07
C PHE A 17 14.16 -6.20 -8.62
N LEU A 18 14.94 -5.38 -7.90
CA LEU A 18 16.27 -4.97 -8.34
C LEU A 18 17.28 -6.13 -8.19
N ASP A 19 18.13 -6.35 -9.19
CA ASP A 19 18.92 -7.58 -9.37
C ASP A 19 20.25 -7.57 -8.62
N GLY A 20 20.74 -6.39 -8.24
CA GLY A 20 22.03 -6.26 -7.56
C GLY A 20 23.22 -6.69 -8.40
N LYS A 21 23.09 -6.69 -9.74
CA LYS A 21 24.20 -7.01 -10.65
C LYS A 21 25.31 -5.99 -10.48
N ARG A 22 26.55 -6.49 -10.45
CA ARG A 22 27.75 -5.62 -10.42
C ARG A 22 28.18 -5.13 -11.80
N ALA A 23 27.84 -5.88 -12.84
CA ALA A 23 28.17 -5.61 -14.23
C ALA A 23 27.22 -6.38 -15.18
N GLU A 24 27.22 -6.05 -16.47
CA GLU A 24 26.38 -6.73 -17.48
C GLU A 24 26.63 -8.24 -17.58
N THR A 25 27.84 -8.70 -17.28
CA THR A 25 28.23 -10.12 -17.30
C THR A 25 27.82 -10.88 -16.04
N ASP A 26 27.38 -10.17 -15.00
CA ASP A 26 26.91 -10.76 -13.75
C ASP A 26 25.51 -11.33 -13.95
N LYS A 27 25.42 -12.67 -14.00
CA LYS A 27 24.16 -13.37 -14.22
C LYS A 27 23.33 -13.49 -12.96
N ASP A 28 23.99 -13.52 -11.80
CA ASP A 28 23.39 -13.92 -10.54
C ASP A 28 23.04 -12.69 -9.69
N GLY A 29 23.87 -11.65 -9.72
CA GLY A 29 23.70 -10.47 -8.88
C GLY A 29 23.87 -10.76 -7.39
N ASP A 30 23.67 -9.73 -6.55
CA ASP A 30 23.66 -9.89 -5.09
C ASP A 30 22.23 -10.21 -4.61
N PRO A 31 21.96 -11.42 -4.08
CA PRO A 31 20.61 -11.81 -3.65
C PRO A 31 20.09 -10.98 -2.47
N PHE A 32 20.96 -10.25 -1.76
CA PHE A 32 20.58 -9.38 -0.63
C PHE A 32 20.56 -7.89 -1.00
N PHE A 33 20.66 -7.57 -2.29
CA PHE A 33 20.73 -6.18 -2.75
C PHE A 33 19.46 -5.40 -2.38
N SER A 34 18.29 -6.01 -2.59
CA SER A 34 17.00 -5.39 -2.30
C SER A 34 16.86 -5.04 -0.81
N GLU A 35 17.32 -5.94 0.08
CA GLU A 35 17.30 -5.79 1.52
C GLU A 35 18.25 -4.69 1.99
N ARG A 36 19.42 -4.58 1.36
CA ARG A 36 20.38 -3.51 1.65
C ARG A 36 19.84 -2.14 1.24
N LEU A 37 19.21 -2.04 0.07
CA LEU A 37 18.52 -0.81 -0.34
C LEU A 37 17.37 -0.47 0.59
N GLN A 38 16.61 -1.47 1.04
CA GLN A 38 15.54 -1.26 2.02
C GLN A 38 16.08 -0.75 3.36
N TYR A 39 17.18 -1.31 3.85
CA TYR A 39 17.83 -0.82 5.06
C TYR A 39 18.32 0.63 4.90
N LEU A 40 18.94 0.94 3.76
CA LEU A 40 19.40 2.30 3.47
C LEU A 40 18.24 3.30 3.41
N TYR A 41 17.15 2.92 2.74
CA TYR A 41 15.91 3.71 2.71
C TYR A 41 15.41 4.02 4.13
N GLN A 42 15.34 3.02 5.00
CA GLN A 42 14.89 3.20 6.39
C GLN A 42 15.82 4.14 7.17
N ARG A 43 17.14 4.11 6.90
CA ARG A 43 18.10 5.04 7.50
C ARG A 43 17.88 6.47 6.99
N TYR A 44 17.68 6.65 5.68
CA TYR A 44 17.37 7.96 5.10
C TYR A 44 16.05 8.50 5.61
N TYR A 45 15.03 7.65 5.71
CA TYR A 45 13.71 8.06 6.19
C TYR A 45 13.75 8.54 7.64
N LYS A 46 14.54 7.89 8.51
CA LYS A 46 14.78 8.37 9.89
C LYS A 46 15.46 9.74 9.95
N SER A 47 16.28 10.07 8.96
CA SER A 47 17.01 11.35 8.92
C SER A 47 16.23 12.46 8.21
N SER A 48 15.48 12.12 7.17
CA SER A 48 14.75 13.06 6.32
C SER A 48 13.62 12.32 5.56
N PRO A 49 12.43 12.18 6.17
CA PRO A 49 11.32 11.39 5.62
C PRO A 49 10.96 11.74 4.16
N VAL A 50 10.69 13.03 3.90
CA VAL A 50 10.28 13.53 2.57
C VAL A 50 11.34 13.24 1.50
N ASN A 51 12.61 13.53 1.77
CA ASN A 51 13.70 13.26 0.81
C ASN A 51 13.94 11.76 0.60
N ALA A 52 13.77 10.93 1.63
CA ALA A 52 13.89 9.49 1.48
C ALA A 52 12.77 8.95 0.59
N VAL A 53 11.53 9.39 0.81
CA VAL A 53 10.37 9.09 -0.03
C VAL A 53 10.64 9.50 -1.48
N TRP A 54 11.15 10.72 -1.70
CA TRP A 54 11.52 11.20 -3.04
C TRP A 54 12.57 10.31 -3.70
N TRP A 55 13.64 9.97 -2.97
CA TRP A 55 14.69 9.06 -3.47
C TRP A 55 14.12 7.72 -3.89
N ARG A 56 13.21 7.14 -3.10
CA ARG A 56 12.51 5.90 -3.45
C ARG A 56 11.68 6.08 -4.72
N MET A 57 10.87 7.14 -4.83
CA MET A 57 10.05 7.40 -6.02
C MET A 57 10.89 7.48 -7.29
N VAL A 58 11.95 8.29 -7.27
CA VAL A 58 12.86 8.44 -8.42
C VAL A 58 13.51 7.11 -8.78
N THR A 59 13.98 6.37 -7.78
CA THR A 59 14.59 5.05 -8.00
C THR A 59 13.61 4.09 -8.68
N LEU A 60 12.37 4.00 -8.18
CA LEU A 60 11.34 3.13 -8.76
C LEU A 60 10.93 3.58 -10.16
N ALA A 61 10.81 4.89 -10.40
CA ALA A 61 10.44 5.46 -11.69
C ALA A 61 11.49 5.12 -12.76
N LEU A 62 12.76 5.42 -12.47
CA LEU A 62 13.87 5.15 -13.39
C LEU A 62 14.05 3.65 -13.66
N ALA A 63 13.86 2.82 -12.63
CA ALA A 63 13.94 1.37 -12.77
C ALA A 63 12.76 0.77 -13.56
N ASN A 64 11.71 1.54 -13.85
CA ASN A 64 10.50 1.06 -14.53
C ASN A 64 10.14 1.88 -15.78
N LEU A 65 11.07 2.67 -16.34
CA LEU A 65 10.84 3.45 -17.55
C LEU A 65 10.32 2.57 -18.71
N LYS A 66 9.35 3.08 -19.45
CA LYS A 66 8.75 2.39 -20.60
C LYS A 66 8.80 3.28 -21.83
N ASP A 67 8.96 2.65 -23.00
CA ASP A 67 9.05 3.38 -24.27
C ASP A 67 7.74 4.07 -24.64
N ASP A 68 6.61 3.60 -24.09
CA ASP A 68 5.27 4.16 -24.28
C ASP A 68 4.86 5.15 -23.17
N CYS A 69 5.74 5.48 -22.22
CA CYS A 69 5.45 6.51 -21.23
C CYS A 69 5.49 7.92 -21.85
N GLU A 70 4.43 8.70 -21.60
CA GLU A 70 4.35 10.12 -21.93
C GLU A 70 4.19 10.97 -20.66
N PRO A 71 4.80 12.17 -20.58
CA PRO A 71 5.74 12.74 -21.55
C PRO A 71 7.13 12.09 -21.46
N LYS A 72 7.82 11.94 -22.60
CA LYS A 72 9.23 11.51 -22.62
C LYS A 72 10.13 12.67 -22.21
N CYS A 73 11.17 12.42 -21.41
CA CYS A 73 12.19 13.43 -21.15
C CYS A 73 13.14 13.50 -22.36
N PRO A 74 13.44 14.69 -22.92
CA PRO A 74 14.39 14.82 -24.03
C PRO A 74 15.82 14.32 -23.71
N HIS A 75 16.14 14.15 -22.43
CA HIS A 75 17.44 13.66 -21.95
C HIS A 75 17.45 12.15 -21.67
N ASP A 76 16.31 11.48 -21.83
CA ASP A 76 16.24 10.03 -21.72
C ASP A 76 17.03 9.35 -22.84
N ARG A 77 17.54 8.15 -22.56
CA ARG A 77 18.31 7.35 -23.51
C ARG A 77 17.57 6.04 -23.83
N PRO A 78 16.56 6.08 -24.73
CA PRO A 78 15.90 4.86 -25.18
C PRO A 78 16.84 3.98 -26.04
N PRO A 79 16.62 2.66 -26.12
CA PRO A 79 15.53 1.92 -25.47
C PRO A 79 15.73 1.75 -23.96
N TYR A 80 14.62 1.64 -23.21
CA TYR A 80 14.66 1.46 -21.75
C TYR A 80 14.87 0.00 -21.33
N ASP A 81 15.98 -0.61 -21.76
CA ASP A 81 16.30 -2.03 -21.53
C ASP A 81 16.23 -2.39 -20.03
N PHE A 82 16.81 -1.56 -19.16
CA PHE A 82 16.76 -1.77 -17.72
C PHE A 82 15.32 -1.78 -17.17
N GLY A 83 14.44 -0.94 -17.72
CA GLY A 83 13.04 -0.92 -17.36
C GLY A 83 12.31 -2.19 -17.77
N GLU A 84 12.59 -2.70 -18.97
CA GLU A 84 12.02 -3.96 -19.49
C GLU A 84 12.48 -5.15 -18.66
N GLU A 85 13.79 -5.27 -18.41
CA GLU A 85 14.35 -6.33 -17.57
C GLU A 85 13.75 -6.36 -16.16
N ASN A 86 13.51 -5.19 -15.57
CA ASN A 86 12.87 -5.08 -14.25
C ASN A 86 11.41 -5.53 -14.29
N ARG A 87 10.64 -5.16 -15.32
CA ARG A 87 9.25 -5.62 -15.47
C ARG A 87 9.15 -7.12 -15.68
N ASP A 88 10.07 -7.72 -16.44
CA ASP A 88 10.16 -9.17 -16.62
C ASP A 88 10.46 -9.88 -15.30
N ARG A 89 11.36 -9.34 -14.49
CA ARG A 89 11.62 -9.84 -13.14
C ARG A 89 10.39 -9.73 -12.25
N GLN A 90 9.72 -8.59 -12.26
CA GLN A 90 8.49 -8.40 -11.50
C GLN A 90 7.42 -9.43 -11.87
N ALA A 91 7.25 -9.69 -13.17
CA ALA A 91 6.32 -10.69 -13.67
C ALA A 91 6.66 -12.12 -13.20
N LYS A 92 7.94 -12.50 -13.22
CA LYS A 92 8.40 -13.81 -12.74
C LYS A 92 8.20 -14.00 -11.24
N ILE A 93 8.51 -12.97 -10.45
CA ILE A 93 8.29 -13.00 -8.99
C ILE A 93 6.79 -13.05 -8.68
N ALA A 94 5.96 -12.31 -9.41
CA ALA A 94 4.49 -12.37 -9.27
C ALA A 94 3.92 -13.78 -9.52
N GLU A 95 4.43 -14.48 -10.54
CA GLU A 95 4.07 -15.89 -10.78
C GLU A 95 4.50 -16.78 -9.61
N HIS A 96 5.72 -16.61 -9.12
CA HIS A 96 6.22 -17.38 -7.99
C HIS A 96 5.40 -17.16 -6.71
N LEU A 97 5.01 -15.92 -6.42
CA LEU A 97 4.15 -15.60 -5.28
C LEU A 97 2.76 -16.21 -5.40
N ALA A 98 2.20 -16.27 -6.61
CA ALA A 98 0.94 -16.97 -6.86
C ALA A 98 1.06 -18.47 -6.57
N ASP A 99 2.15 -19.09 -7.02
CA ASP A 99 2.42 -20.52 -6.77
C ASP A 99 2.60 -20.81 -5.27
N GLN A 100 3.37 -19.97 -4.57
CA GLN A 100 3.55 -20.05 -3.12
C GLN A 100 2.21 -19.94 -2.38
N LEU A 101 1.36 -18.97 -2.77
CA LEU A 101 0.07 -18.78 -2.11
C LEU A 101 -0.88 -19.96 -2.37
N LEU A 102 -0.87 -20.56 -3.56
CA LEU A 102 -1.66 -21.77 -3.85
C LEU A 102 -1.17 -23.01 -3.10
N ALA A 103 0.11 -23.06 -2.76
CA ALA A 103 0.69 -24.12 -1.94
C ALA A 103 0.42 -23.92 -0.43
N ASP A 104 0.02 -22.72 0.01
CA ASP A 104 -0.25 -22.42 1.42
C ASP A 104 -1.48 -23.19 1.92
N SER A 105 -1.30 -23.97 3.00
CA SER A 105 -2.34 -24.84 3.54
C SER A 105 -3.56 -24.08 4.05
N LEU A 106 -3.38 -22.89 4.63
CA LEU A 106 -4.50 -22.07 5.10
C LEU A 106 -5.25 -21.44 3.94
N PHE A 107 -4.54 -21.02 2.89
CA PHE A 107 -5.17 -20.50 1.70
C PHE A 107 -6.00 -21.58 1.01
N GLN A 108 -5.48 -22.82 0.94
CA GLN A 108 -6.20 -23.96 0.37
C GLN A 108 -7.55 -24.22 1.05
N LEU A 109 -7.68 -23.98 2.37
CA LEU A 109 -8.96 -24.10 3.08
C LEU A 109 -10.04 -23.14 2.56
N LEU A 110 -9.63 -22.03 1.95
CA LEU A 110 -10.53 -21.02 1.37
C LEU A 110 -10.87 -21.30 -0.10
N LEU A 111 -10.23 -22.30 -0.72
CA LEU A 111 -10.39 -22.61 -2.13
C LEU A 111 -11.39 -23.75 -2.34
N LYS A 112 -12.17 -23.66 -3.42
CA LYS A 112 -12.95 -24.81 -3.90
C LYS A 112 -12.02 -25.91 -4.39
N ASN A 113 -12.33 -27.16 -4.07
CA ASN A 113 -11.65 -28.30 -4.69
C ASN A 113 -11.95 -28.31 -6.20
N LEU A 114 -10.93 -28.66 -6.99
CA LEU A 114 -11.03 -28.76 -8.44
C LEU A 114 -10.58 -30.15 -8.85
N ASP A 115 -11.35 -30.77 -9.73
CA ASP A 115 -11.13 -32.16 -10.14
C ASP A 115 -10.25 -32.24 -11.40
N SER A 116 -10.30 -31.22 -12.27
CA SER A 116 -9.54 -31.21 -13.51
C SER A 116 -8.18 -30.48 -13.39
N ALA A 117 -7.19 -30.98 -14.12
CA ALA A 117 -5.90 -30.30 -14.26
C ALA A 117 -6.01 -28.96 -15.00
N GLU A 118 -6.98 -28.85 -15.92
CA GLU A 118 -7.26 -27.63 -16.67
C GLU A 118 -7.77 -26.51 -15.76
N GLU A 119 -8.75 -26.78 -14.89
CA GLU A 119 -9.25 -25.79 -13.94
C GLU A 119 -8.16 -25.36 -12.94
N LYS A 120 -7.31 -26.30 -12.50
CA LYS A 120 -6.17 -25.99 -11.62
C LYS A 120 -5.19 -25.03 -12.31
N THR A 121 -4.89 -25.29 -13.58
CA THR A 121 -4.04 -24.42 -14.41
C THR A 121 -4.68 -23.06 -14.61
N GLN A 122 -5.98 -23.01 -14.90
CA GLN A 122 -6.71 -21.76 -15.07
C GLN A 122 -6.73 -20.93 -13.78
N ARG A 123 -6.93 -21.56 -12.61
CA ARG A 123 -6.84 -20.89 -11.30
C ARG A 123 -5.44 -20.29 -11.08
N ARG A 124 -4.39 -21.07 -11.34
CA ARG A 124 -3.00 -20.62 -11.19
C ARG A 124 -2.72 -19.42 -12.09
N ASN A 125 -3.10 -19.49 -13.35
CA ASN A 125 -2.91 -18.40 -14.31
C ASN A 125 -3.69 -17.14 -13.92
N ARG A 126 -4.93 -17.26 -13.46
CA ARG A 126 -5.71 -16.12 -12.95
C ARG A 126 -5.04 -15.47 -11.75
N LEU A 127 -4.61 -16.27 -10.77
CA LEU A 127 -3.94 -15.73 -9.59
C LEU A 127 -2.61 -15.04 -9.95
N ALA A 128 -1.81 -15.64 -10.84
CA ALA A 128 -0.59 -15.03 -11.33
C ALA A 128 -0.87 -13.68 -12.03
N THR A 129 -1.93 -13.58 -12.83
CA THR A 129 -2.37 -12.31 -13.44
C THR A 129 -2.71 -11.27 -12.38
N GLU A 130 -3.44 -11.63 -11.32
CA GLU A 130 -3.75 -10.70 -10.21
C GLU A 130 -2.48 -10.21 -9.52
N PHE A 131 -1.48 -11.07 -9.28
CA PHE A 131 -0.20 -10.65 -8.72
C PHE A 131 0.59 -9.74 -9.65
N LYS A 132 0.58 -9.99 -10.97
CA LYS A 132 1.23 -9.13 -11.96
C LYS A 132 0.58 -7.75 -12.02
N LEU A 133 -0.76 -7.71 -12.05
CA LEU A 133 -1.52 -6.46 -11.99
C LEU A 133 -1.22 -5.72 -10.68
N GLY A 134 -1.24 -6.42 -9.54
CA GLY A 134 -0.91 -5.86 -8.23
C GLY A 134 0.50 -5.25 -8.19
N ALA A 135 1.52 -5.95 -8.69
CA ALA A 135 2.89 -5.45 -8.77
C ALA A 135 2.98 -4.16 -9.61
N ASN A 136 2.36 -4.16 -10.79
CA ASN A 136 2.33 -3.01 -11.69
C ASN A 136 1.61 -1.80 -11.06
N TYR A 137 0.40 -2.00 -10.54
CA TYR A 137 -0.39 -0.93 -9.96
C TYR A 137 0.27 -0.35 -8.72
N LEU A 138 0.75 -1.18 -7.81
CA LEU A 138 1.40 -0.71 -6.58
C LEU A 138 2.69 0.02 -6.89
N THR A 139 3.51 -0.47 -7.82
CA THR A 139 4.74 0.23 -8.25
C THR A 139 4.42 1.58 -8.89
N ALA A 140 3.45 1.64 -9.81
CA ALA A 140 3.01 2.89 -10.42
C ALA A 140 2.48 3.87 -9.37
N HIS A 141 1.72 3.37 -8.40
CA HIS A 141 1.14 4.20 -7.35
C HIS A 141 2.19 4.72 -6.36
N GLU A 142 3.21 3.92 -6.03
CA GLU A 142 4.38 4.40 -5.26
C GLU A 142 5.14 5.50 -6.00
N VAL A 143 5.28 5.39 -7.32
CA VAL A 143 5.94 6.40 -8.17
C VAL A 143 5.10 7.67 -8.30
N THR A 144 3.79 7.56 -8.44
CA THR A 144 2.93 8.73 -8.70
C THR A 144 2.58 9.50 -7.42
N LEU A 145 2.21 8.79 -6.35
CA LEU A 145 1.71 9.46 -5.14
C LEU A 145 2.78 9.70 -4.09
N GLY A 146 3.85 8.90 -4.06
CA GLY A 146 4.86 9.03 -3.01
C GLY A 146 4.30 8.85 -1.60
N GLY A 147 5.02 9.33 -0.60
CA GLY A 147 4.71 9.15 0.81
C GLY A 147 4.90 7.72 1.32
N MET A 148 5.13 7.59 2.63
CA MET A 148 5.21 6.30 3.30
C MET A 148 3.81 5.70 3.42
N VAL A 149 3.59 4.54 2.79
CA VAL A 149 2.37 3.77 3.01
C VAL A 149 2.49 3.00 4.31
N LYS A 150 1.55 3.22 5.22
CA LYS A 150 1.42 2.39 6.42
C LYS A 150 0.08 1.67 6.42
N LEU A 151 0.18 0.35 6.61
CA LEU A 151 -0.95 -0.52 6.86
C LEU A 151 -1.13 -0.65 8.36
N HIS A 152 -2.14 0.02 8.92
CA HIS A 152 -2.43 -0.13 10.35
C HIS A 152 -3.21 -1.42 10.58
N GLN A 153 -2.74 -2.24 11.51
CA GLN A 153 -3.49 -3.42 11.97
C GLN A 153 -4.64 -3.00 12.88
N LEU A 154 -5.68 -3.82 13.02
CA LEU A 154 -6.80 -3.50 13.91
C LEU A 154 -6.34 -3.13 15.34
N PRO A 155 -5.42 -3.85 16.01
CA PRO A 155 -4.94 -3.47 17.35
C PRO A 155 -4.18 -2.15 17.41
N GLU A 156 -3.75 -1.61 16.28
CA GLU A 156 -3.06 -0.32 16.18
C GLU A 156 -4.06 0.84 16.02
N LEU A 157 -5.35 0.54 15.82
CA LEU A 157 -6.40 1.54 15.75
C LEU A 157 -6.91 1.84 17.16
N GLU A 158 -6.89 3.10 17.56
CA GLU A 158 -7.42 3.55 18.85
C GLU A 158 -8.89 3.17 19.05
N GLN A 159 -9.62 3.03 17.95
CA GLN A 159 -11.04 2.67 17.94
C GLN A 159 -11.28 1.16 18.02
N PHE A 160 -10.26 0.31 18.11
CA PHE A 160 -10.45 -1.12 18.22
C PHE A 160 -9.98 -1.59 19.60
N ASP A 161 -10.89 -2.18 20.38
CA ASP A 161 -10.52 -2.85 21.61
C ASP A 161 -10.07 -4.29 21.28
N PRO A 162 -8.77 -4.60 21.39
CA PRO A 162 -8.25 -5.92 21.05
C PRO A 162 -8.69 -7.00 22.05
N SER A 163 -9.10 -6.62 23.27
CA SER A 163 -9.56 -7.58 24.30
C SER A 163 -10.97 -8.09 24.01
N THR A 164 -11.82 -7.27 23.39
CA THR A 164 -13.21 -7.60 23.07
C THR A 164 -13.43 -7.84 21.56
N GLY A 165 -12.51 -7.40 20.71
CA GLY A 165 -12.66 -7.46 19.25
C GLY A 165 -13.70 -6.48 18.70
N ILE A 166 -14.06 -5.48 19.50
CA ILE A 166 -15.10 -4.49 19.21
C ILE A 166 -14.45 -3.26 18.57
N MET A 167 -15.09 -2.74 17.52
CA MET A 167 -14.72 -1.47 16.90
C MET A 167 -15.68 -0.36 17.33
N PHE A 168 -15.14 0.70 17.92
CA PHE A 168 -15.81 1.97 18.20
C PHE A 168 -15.85 2.81 16.92
N SER A 169 -16.90 3.60 16.73
CA SER A 169 -17.00 4.49 15.58
C SER A 169 -16.04 5.67 15.73
N ALA A 170 -15.29 6.02 14.68
CA ALA A 170 -14.68 7.33 14.53
C ALA A 170 -15.36 8.10 13.39
N TRP A 171 -15.57 9.40 13.60
CA TRP A 171 -15.86 10.31 12.51
C TRP A 171 -14.65 10.38 11.58
N VAL A 172 -14.87 10.08 10.30
CA VAL A 172 -13.86 10.26 9.24
C VAL A 172 -14.42 11.32 8.31
N HIS A 173 -13.60 12.32 8.01
CA HIS A 173 -13.88 13.52 7.21
C HIS A 173 -15.11 13.43 6.28
N SER A 174 -15.97 14.44 6.42
CA SER A 174 -17.22 14.66 5.70
C SER A 174 -17.04 14.71 4.18
N VAL A 175 -17.08 13.56 3.53
CA VAL A 175 -17.75 13.43 2.23
C VAL A 175 -18.46 12.08 2.25
N GLU A 176 -19.77 12.11 2.46
CA GLU A 176 -20.63 10.97 2.24
C GLU A 176 -20.47 10.50 0.78
N ARG A 177 -19.60 9.53 0.53
CA ARG A 177 -19.80 8.64 -0.61
C ARG A 177 -21.01 7.80 -0.27
N LYS A 178 -22.16 8.16 -0.86
CA LYS A 178 -23.48 7.52 -0.73
C LYS A 178 -23.47 5.99 -0.89
N ASP A 179 -22.38 5.41 -1.42
CA ASP A 179 -22.25 3.97 -1.66
C ASP A 179 -21.16 3.26 -0.83
N SER A 180 -20.59 3.89 0.22
CA SER A 180 -19.64 3.18 1.09
C SER A 180 -20.36 2.21 2.04
N GLN A 181 -20.65 1.02 1.51
CA GLN A 181 -21.21 -0.09 2.26
C GLN A 181 -20.23 -0.54 3.35
N ILE A 182 -20.75 -0.63 4.58
CA ILE A 182 -20.13 -1.19 5.78
C ILE A 182 -19.18 -0.24 6.53
N VAL A 183 -19.77 0.76 7.17
CA VAL A 183 -19.16 1.41 8.34
C VAL A 183 -19.46 0.54 9.57
N PRO A 184 -18.47 0.22 10.42
CA PRO A 184 -18.73 -0.50 11.68
C PRO A 184 -19.78 0.26 12.48
N LYS A 185 -20.86 -0.42 12.89
CA LYS A 185 -21.78 0.14 13.87
C LYS A 185 -21.04 0.30 15.20
N PRO A 186 -21.38 1.30 16.03
CA PRO A 186 -20.91 1.34 17.40
C PRO A 186 -21.12 -0.03 18.06
N HIS A 187 -20.07 -0.57 18.68
CA HIS A 187 -20.08 -1.85 19.39
C HIS A 187 -20.22 -3.12 18.51
N GLY A 188 -19.94 -3.03 17.20
CA GLY A 188 -19.88 -4.20 16.33
C GLY A 188 -18.58 -5.00 16.49
N ARG A 189 -18.67 -6.33 16.60
CA ARG A 189 -17.50 -7.22 16.55
C ARG A 189 -17.01 -7.38 15.11
N VAL A 190 -15.73 -7.09 14.85
CA VAL A 190 -15.13 -7.30 13.53
C VAL A 190 -14.86 -8.79 13.32
N ILE A 191 -15.47 -9.38 12.28
CA ILE A 191 -15.31 -10.80 11.91
C ILE A 191 -14.19 -10.95 10.88
N LEU A 192 -14.16 -10.07 9.87
CA LEU A 192 -13.22 -10.18 8.75
C LEU A 192 -12.89 -8.80 8.19
N VAL A 193 -11.63 -8.53 7.88
CA VAL A 193 -11.23 -7.36 7.08
C VAL A 193 -11.25 -7.76 5.61
N LEU A 194 -12.15 -7.15 4.83
CA LEU A 194 -12.26 -7.36 3.38
C LEU A 194 -11.23 -6.52 2.62
N GLN A 195 -11.11 -5.24 3.00
CA GLN A 195 -10.11 -4.32 2.48
C GLN A 195 -9.40 -3.60 3.62
N PRO A 196 -8.07 -3.52 3.61
CA PRO A 196 -7.38 -2.74 4.62
C PRO A 196 -7.55 -1.23 4.40
N GLY A 197 -7.54 -0.47 5.50
CA GLY A 197 -7.37 0.97 5.44
C GLY A 197 -5.93 1.31 5.07
N VAL A 198 -5.75 2.23 4.13
CA VAL A 198 -4.43 2.63 3.61
C VAL A 198 -4.21 4.10 3.87
N TYR A 199 -3.18 4.42 4.65
CA TYR A 199 -2.73 5.79 4.91
C TYR A 199 -1.39 6.04 4.23
N ARG A 200 -1.22 7.26 3.70
CA ARG A 200 0.07 7.78 3.24
C ARG A 200 0.51 8.89 4.16
N TYR A 201 1.77 8.85 4.56
CA TYR A 201 2.44 9.85 5.39
C TYR A 201 3.59 10.49 4.62
N ASP A 202 4.04 11.67 5.03
CA ASP A 202 5.21 12.36 4.48
C ASP A 202 5.16 12.48 2.96
N LEU A 203 3.98 12.86 2.45
CA LEU A 203 3.83 13.10 1.03
C LEU A 203 4.82 14.19 0.60
N PRO A 204 5.53 14.01 -0.53
CA PRO A 204 6.48 14.99 -1.02
C PRO A 204 5.75 16.15 -1.69
N ASN A 205 4.97 16.89 -0.91
CA ASN A 205 4.21 18.07 -1.33
C ASN A 205 5.14 19.26 -1.59
N LYS A 206 6.35 19.20 -1.04
CA LYS A 206 7.39 20.23 -1.12
C LYS A 206 8.70 19.53 -1.49
N PHE A 207 9.22 19.79 -2.68
CA PHE A 207 10.60 19.45 -3.04
C PHE A 207 11.53 20.24 -2.10
N VAL A 208 12.37 19.57 -1.31
CA VAL A 208 13.34 20.24 -0.43
C VAL A 208 14.74 20.03 -1.03
N PRO A 209 15.32 21.01 -1.75
CA PRO A 209 16.71 20.90 -2.16
C PRO A 209 17.59 20.84 -0.90
N TYR A 210 18.42 19.80 -0.79
CA TYR A 210 19.36 19.58 0.32
C TYR A 210 20.36 20.75 0.50
N TYR A 211 20.49 21.63 -0.50
CA TYR A 211 21.21 22.88 -0.42
C TYR A 211 20.48 24.01 -1.16
N GLN A 212 19.45 24.60 -0.53
CA GLN A 212 19.09 26.01 -0.73
C GLN A 212 18.14 26.45 0.38
N HIS A 213 18.65 27.24 1.34
CA HIS A 213 17.84 28.21 2.08
C HIS A 213 17.32 29.25 1.07
N ASN A 214 16.24 28.93 0.39
CA ASN A 214 15.44 29.94 -0.30
C ASN A 214 14.13 30.05 0.47
N ASN A 215 13.93 31.23 1.07
CA ASN A 215 12.73 31.68 1.76
C ASN A 215 11.51 31.59 0.84
N LEU A 216 11.01 30.39 0.60
CA LEU A 216 9.71 30.16 0.00
C LEU A 216 8.78 29.80 1.15
N VAL A 217 7.92 30.77 1.44
CA VAL A 217 6.81 30.74 2.41
C VAL A 217 6.21 29.34 2.46
N GLU A 218 6.42 28.65 3.58
CA GLU A 218 5.72 27.40 3.87
C GLU A 218 4.22 27.74 3.92
N PRO A 219 3.37 27.15 3.05
CA PRO A 219 1.93 27.28 3.19
C PRO A 219 1.49 26.66 4.53
N PRO A 220 0.44 27.20 5.17
CA PRO A 220 0.14 26.97 6.59
C PRO A 220 -0.52 25.62 6.90
N ASP A 221 -0.94 24.88 5.87
CA ASP A 221 -1.69 23.64 6.03
C ASP A 221 -0.77 22.42 5.90
N ASP A 222 -0.19 22.02 7.04
CA ASP A 222 0.50 20.74 7.26
C ASP A 222 -0.51 19.59 7.29
N LEU A 223 -0.94 19.11 6.13
CA LEU A 223 -1.47 17.76 6.05
C LEU A 223 -0.37 16.82 5.52
N ASP A 224 0.49 16.41 6.45
CA ASP A 224 1.54 15.40 6.26
C ASP A 224 0.99 13.98 6.07
N SER A 225 -0.33 13.80 6.05
CA SER A 225 -0.94 12.48 5.86
C SER A 225 -2.28 12.53 5.14
N HIS A 226 -2.51 11.53 4.28
CA HIS A 226 -3.77 11.36 3.54
C HIS A 226 -4.27 9.92 3.65
N LEU A 227 -5.55 9.78 4.01
CA LEU A 227 -6.27 8.52 3.89
C LEU A 227 -6.54 8.24 2.39
N VAL A 228 -5.94 7.17 1.87
CA VAL A 228 -6.08 6.77 0.47
C VAL A 228 -7.29 5.84 0.29
N CYS A 229 -7.51 4.94 1.24
CA CYS A 229 -8.58 3.96 1.18
C CYS A 229 -9.09 3.64 2.59
N LYS A 230 -10.42 3.60 2.75
CA LYS A 230 -11.07 3.20 4.01
C LYS A 230 -11.05 1.68 4.14
N ALA A 231 -10.85 1.19 5.36
CA ALA A 231 -10.97 -0.23 5.64
C ALA A 231 -12.42 -0.70 5.43
N GLU A 232 -12.61 -1.80 4.69
CA GLU A 232 -13.88 -2.50 4.59
C GLU A 232 -13.82 -3.74 5.48
N VAL A 233 -14.81 -3.91 6.35
CA VAL A 233 -14.85 -5.00 7.33
C VAL A 233 -16.23 -5.65 7.37
N VAL A 234 -16.29 -6.96 7.59
CA VAL A 234 -17.52 -7.66 7.98
C VAL A 234 -17.63 -7.60 9.49
N VAL A 235 -18.78 -7.13 9.98
CA VAL A 235 -19.11 -7.08 11.40
C VAL A 235 -20.24 -8.04 11.74
N GLU A 236 -20.24 -8.56 12.97
CA GLU A 236 -21.36 -9.31 13.50
C GLU A 236 -22.57 -8.38 13.64
N ALA A 237 -23.68 -8.75 13.00
CA ALA A 237 -24.91 -7.98 13.09
C ALA A 237 -25.54 -8.18 14.46
N VAL A 238 -25.21 -7.30 15.42
CA VAL A 238 -25.97 -7.20 16.66
C VAL A 238 -27.33 -6.62 16.30
N LYS A 239 -28.42 -7.32 16.64
CA LYS A 239 -29.77 -6.73 16.63
C LYS A 239 -29.73 -5.55 17.59
N ALA A 240 -29.69 -4.34 17.06
CA ALA A 240 -29.70 -3.14 17.87
C ALA A 240 -30.96 -3.17 18.76
N SER A 241 -30.76 -3.22 20.07
CA SER A 241 -31.79 -2.79 21.00
C SER A 241 -32.08 -1.32 20.70
N LEU A 242 -33.36 -0.94 20.71
CA LEU A 242 -33.81 0.45 20.51
C LEU A 242 -33.15 1.46 21.49
N SER A 243 -32.51 0.99 22.57
CA SER A 243 -31.75 1.80 23.52
C SER A 243 -30.38 2.26 23.02
N ASP A 244 -29.75 1.54 22.10
CA ASP A 244 -28.35 1.77 21.72
C ASP A 244 -28.21 2.70 20.51
N ALA A 245 -29.33 3.00 19.84
CA ALA A 245 -29.37 3.87 18.66
C ALA A 245 -29.25 5.36 19.00
N ASN A 246 -29.36 5.75 20.28
CA ASN A 246 -29.56 7.15 20.68
C ASN A 246 -28.68 7.64 21.84
N GLN A 247 -27.62 6.93 22.23
CA GLN A 247 -26.65 7.48 23.18
C GLN A 247 -25.43 8.03 22.44
N PRO A 248 -25.30 9.37 22.32
CA PRO A 248 -24.05 9.96 21.86
C PRO A 248 -22.92 9.58 22.82
N ASP A 249 -21.76 9.21 22.27
CA ASP A 249 -20.58 8.83 23.06
C ASP A 249 -20.11 10.06 23.85
N PRO A 250 -20.07 10.00 25.20
CA PRO A 250 -19.66 11.14 26.02
C PRO A 250 -18.17 11.51 25.88
N ASN A 251 -17.36 10.67 25.22
CA ASN A 251 -15.98 10.98 24.86
C ASN A 251 -15.83 11.54 23.44
N ASP A 252 -16.94 11.75 22.72
CA ASP A 252 -17.02 12.43 21.41
C ASP A 252 -16.74 13.93 21.58
N ARG A 253 -15.47 14.29 21.81
CA ARG A 253 -15.02 15.68 21.79
C ARG A 253 -14.61 16.04 20.37
N ASP A 254 -15.45 16.84 19.72
CA ASP A 254 -15.13 17.52 18.46
C ASP A 254 -13.70 18.08 18.48
N ILE A 255 -12.86 17.63 17.55
CA ILE A 255 -11.73 18.46 17.11
C ILE A 255 -12.37 19.57 16.27
N ARG A 256 -12.61 20.73 16.90
CA ARG A 256 -13.10 21.93 16.23
C ARG A 256 -12.20 22.24 15.02
N SER A 257 -12.71 22.05 13.81
CA SER A 257 -12.16 22.74 12.64
C SER A 257 -12.44 24.23 12.83
N LYS A 258 -11.40 25.04 13.02
CA LYS A 258 -11.54 26.48 12.92
C LYS A 258 -11.69 26.85 11.43
N PHE A 259 -12.91 26.78 10.94
CA PHE A 259 -13.35 27.60 9.82
C PHE A 259 -14.52 28.40 10.33
N ASP A 260 -14.24 29.62 10.77
CA ASP A 260 -15.17 30.73 10.91
C ASP A 260 -14.31 32.01 10.98
N ASP A 261 -14.15 32.62 9.80
CA ASP A 261 -14.12 34.07 9.45
C ASP A 261 -13.30 34.32 8.18
#